data_AF-A0A2T0SHE4-F1
#
_entry.id   AF-A0A2T0SHE4-F1
#
_cell.length_a   1.000
_cell.length_b   1.000
_cell.length_c   1.000
_cell.angle_alpha   90.00
_cell.angle_beta   90.00
_cell.angle_gamma   90.00
#
_symmetry.space_group_name_H-M   'P 1'
#
loop_
_entity.id
_entity.type
_entity.pdbx_description
1 polymer ?
#
loop_
_entity_poly.entity_id
_entity_poly.type
_entity_poly.pdbx_seq_one_letter_code
_entity_poly.pdbx_strand_id
1 'polypeptide(L)'
;MKKDINFLPVEGVQVAIARQENELGQYDWRVFILNQNDAPITNVFVTSKGYGQKDDEEQKTSTLRHFFAEIKPGGHEIVETIMPDVFHLNNEYWVSYFIGDQIFDKKFIFVPDSIIEENLATVPLLGLEGILHA
;
A
#
# COMPACT_ATOMS: atom_id res chain seq x y z
N MET A 1 23.05 -6.01 21.51
CA MET A 1 22.77 -4.61 21.88
C MET A 1 21.90 -4.03 20.78
N LYS A 2 20.58 -3.94 21.00
CA LYS A 2 19.65 -3.33 20.04
C LYS A 2 19.76 -1.82 20.25
N LYS A 3 20.39 -1.12 19.31
CA LYS A 3 20.41 0.34 19.34
C LYS A 3 18.96 0.81 19.18
N ASP A 4 18.54 1.70 20.06
CA ASP A 4 17.25 2.39 20.02
C ASP A 4 17.09 3.06 18.65
N ILE A 5 16.19 2.51 17.85
CA ILE A 5 15.78 3.11 16.58
C ILE A 5 14.81 4.23 16.96
N ASN A 6 15.25 5.48 16.83
CA ASN A 6 14.36 6.63 16.94
C ASN A 6 13.36 6.57 15.78
N PHE A 7 12.13 6.16 16.07
CA PHE A 7 11.01 6.28 15.15
C PHE A 7 10.64 7.76 15.05
N LEU A 8 11.15 8.44 14.03
CA LEU A 8 10.63 9.74 13.61
C LEU A 8 9.21 9.53 13.02
N PRO A 9 8.31 10.52 13.10
CA PRO A 9 7.00 10.43 12.46
C PRO A 9 7.18 10.12 10.97
N VAL A 10 6.49 9.07 10.52
CA VAL A 10 6.48 8.63 9.12
C VAL A 10 5.72 9.67 8.33
N GLU A 11 6.43 10.63 7.76
CA GLU A 11 5.86 11.62 6.86
C GLU A 11 6.26 11.26 5.42
N GLY A 12 5.31 11.32 4.49
CA GLY A 12 5.55 11.28 3.05
C GLY A 12 5.53 9.93 2.34
N VAL A 13 5.42 8.76 3.00
CA VAL A 13 5.16 7.48 2.30
C VAL A 13 3.72 7.04 2.54
N GLN A 14 3.01 6.70 1.47
CA GLN A 14 1.61 6.29 1.51
C GLN A 14 1.39 5.02 0.69
N VAL A 15 0.33 4.29 0.99
CA VAL A 15 -0.16 3.19 0.15
C VAL A 15 -1.54 3.57 -0.38
N ALA A 16 -1.77 3.31 -1.66
CA ALA A 16 -3.05 3.56 -2.31
C ALA A 16 -3.57 2.29 -2.98
N ILE A 17 -4.87 2.06 -2.91
CA ILE A 17 -5.55 1.06 -3.73
C ILE A 17 -6.37 1.84 -4.75
N ALA A 18 -5.96 1.79 -6.01
CA ALA A 18 -6.58 2.58 -7.08
C ALA A 18 -7.02 1.70 -8.24
N ARG A 19 -8.03 2.17 -8.97
CA ARG A 19 -8.64 1.46 -10.10
C ARG A 19 -8.47 2.21 -11.41
N GLN A 20 -8.40 1.46 -12.50
CA GLN A 20 -8.44 1.98 -13.85
C GLN A 20 -9.46 1.18 -14.66
N GLU A 21 -10.31 1.85 -15.43
CA GLU A 21 -11.23 1.19 -16.36
C GLU A 21 -10.45 0.59 -17.54
N ASN A 22 -10.74 -0.67 -17.87
CA ASN A 22 -10.14 -1.38 -19.00
C ASN A 22 -11.07 -1.36 -20.23
N GLU A 23 -10.59 -1.89 -21.36
CA GLU A 23 -11.33 -1.87 -22.64
C GLU A 23 -12.69 -2.60 -22.61
N LEU A 24 -12.93 -3.42 -21.58
CA LEU A 24 -14.16 -4.18 -21.38
C LEU A 24 -15.16 -3.48 -20.43
N GLY A 25 -14.84 -2.26 -19.97
CA GLY A 25 -15.65 -1.52 -19.00
C GLY A 25 -15.58 -2.12 -17.58
N GLN A 26 -14.52 -2.88 -17.28
CA GLN A 26 -14.24 -3.42 -15.95
C GLN A 26 -13.11 -2.62 -15.28
N TYR A 27 -13.02 -2.71 -13.96
CA TYR A 27 -11.99 -2.02 -13.19
C TYR A 27 -10.83 -2.94 -12.83
N ASP A 28 -9.63 -2.58 -13.29
CA ASP A 28 -8.37 -3.18 -12.86
C ASP A 28 -7.90 -2.47 -11.59
N TRP A 29 -7.84 -3.21 -10.48
CA TRP A 29 -7.41 -2.68 -9.19
C TRP A 29 -5.95 -3.00 -8.90
N ARG A 30 -5.21 -2.00 -8.46
CA ARG A 30 -3.78 -2.11 -8.14
C ARG A 30 -3.45 -1.41 -6.84
N VAL A 31 -2.48 -1.97 -6.13
CA VAL A 31 -1.89 -1.40 -4.94
C VAL A 31 -0.65 -0.63 -5.35
N PHE A 32 -0.54 0.61 -4.90
CA PHE A 32 0.58 1.50 -5.17
C PHE A 32 1.25 1.91 -3.88
N ILE A 33 2.57 2.01 -3.90
CA ILE A 33 3.33 2.75 -2.90
C ILE A 33 3.70 4.10 -3.48
N LEU A 34 3.44 5.17 -2.72
CA LEU A 34 3.64 6.55 -3.15
C LEU A 34 4.72 7.20 -2.27
N ASN A 35 5.69 7.84 -2.91
CA ASN A 35 6.67 8.68 -2.22
C ASN A 35 6.34 10.16 -2.42
N GLN A 36 5.69 10.77 -1.44
CA GLN A 36 5.41 12.21 -1.36
C GLN A 36 6.54 13.02 -0.70
N ASN A 37 7.64 12.38 -0.31
CA ASN A 37 8.80 13.13 0.18
C ASN A 37 9.50 13.86 -0.97
N ASP A 38 10.23 14.93 -0.62
CA ASP A 38 11.16 15.62 -1.51
C ASP A 38 12.50 14.85 -1.68
N ALA A 39 12.65 13.70 -1.02
CA ALA A 39 13.82 12.82 -1.07
C ALA A 39 13.45 11.42 -1.60
N PRO A 40 14.36 10.73 -2.32
CA PRO A 40 14.12 9.36 -2.73
C PRO A 40 14.06 8.45 -1.51
N ILE A 41 13.21 7.43 -1.57
CA ILE A 41 13.24 6.30 -0.65
C ILE A 41 13.96 5.12 -1.32
N THR A 42 14.82 4.43 -0.59
CA THR A 42 15.61 3.31 -1.12
C THR A 42 15.40 2.03 -0.33
N ASN A 43 15.78 0.91 -0.94
CA ASN A 43 15.64 -0.43 -0.36
C ASN A 43 14.25 -0.68 0.23
N VAL A 44 13.23 -0.41 -0.58
CA VAL A 44 11.83 -0.46 -0.16
C VAL A 44 11.37 -1.91 -0.19
N PHE A 45 11.01 -2.45 0.97
CA PHE A 45 10.42 -3.76 1.13
C PHE A 45 8.94 -3.61 1.47
N VAL A 46 8.07 -4.29 0.72
CA VAL A 46 6.64 -4.33 1.01
C VAL A 46 6.24 -5.78 1.22
N THR A 47 5.69 -6.09 2.40
CA THR A 47 5.07 -7.39 2.69
C THR A 47 3.56 -7.22 2.69
N SER A 48 2.86 -7.91 1.79
CA SER A 48 1.39 -7.90 1.71
C SER A 48 0.81 -9.18 2.27
N LYS A 49 -0.34 -9.08 2.95
CA LYS A 49 -1.18 -10.21 3.37
C LYS A 49 -2.61 -9.73 3.65
N GLY A 50 -3.56 -10.62 3.45
CA GLY A 50 -4.97 -10.45 3.81
C GLY A 50 -5.35 -11.37 4.95
N TYR A 51 -6.12 -10.88 5.91
CA TYR A 51 -6.68 -11.70 7.00
C TYR A 51 -8.03 -11.18 7.49
N GLY A 52 -8.90 -12.10 7.89
CA GLY A 52 -10.23 -11.76 8.40
C GLY A 52 -11.09 -13.00 8.61
N GLN A 53 -12.39 -12.77 8.65
CA GLN A 53 -13.39 -13.83 8.71
C GLN A 53 -14.39 -13.65 7.59
N LYS A 54 -14.91 -14.76 7.07
CA LYS A 54 -16.05 -14.80 6.16
C LYS A 54 -16.91 -15.99 6.55
N ASP A 55 -18.19 -15.77 6.79
CA ASP A 55 -19.14 -16.82 7.21
C ASP A 55 -18.65 -17.62 8.43
N ASP A 56 -18.08 -16.92 9.43
CA ASP A 56 -17.46 -17.46 10.65
C ASP A 56 -16.21 -18.35 10.44
N GLU A 57 -15.71 -18.46 9.21
CA GLU A 57 -14.45 -19.15 8.88
C GLU A 57 -13.28 -18.16 8.79
N GLU A 58 -12.11 -18.56 9.31
CA GLU A 58 -10.89 -17.75 9.21
C GLU A 58 -10.36 -17.79 7.77
N GLN A 59 -10.24 -16.63 7.15
CA GLN A 59 -9.68 -16.49 5.81
C GLN A 59 -8.35 -15.73 5.87
N LYS A 60 -7.33 -16.30 5.22
CA LYS A 60 -5.99 -15.71 5.10
C LYS A 60 -5.52 -15.86 3.67
N THR A 61 -4.86 -14.82 3.14
CA THR A 61 -4.14 -14.92 1.86
C THR A 61 -2.69 -15.30 2.10
N SER A 62 -2.00 -15.69 1.02
CA SER A 62 -0.55 -15.87 1.06
C SER A 62 0.16 -14.56 1.37
N THR A 63 1.28 -14.64 2.08
CA THR A 63 2.15 -13.49 2.28
C THR A 63 3.06 -13.29 1.07
N LEU A 64 2.96 -12.14 0.42
CA LEU A 64 3.83 -11.76 -0.70
C LEU A 64 4.86 -10.72 -0.24
N ARG A 65 5.99 -10.68 -0.94
CA ARG A 65 7.11 -9.80 -0.62
C ARG A 65 7.61 -9.15 -1.91
N HIS A 66 7.66 -7.84 -1.88
CA HIS A 66 8.05 -6.99 -3.00
C HIS A 66 9.28 -6.18 -2.58
N PHE A 67 10.16 -5.94 -3.54
CA PHE A 67 11.36 -5.15 -3.33
C PHE A 67 11.51 -4.12 -4.44
N PHE A 68 11.72 -2.88 -4.07
CA PHE A 68 12.04 -1.78 -4.97
C PHE A 68 13.35 -1.14 -4.52
N ALA A 69 14.31 -1.04 -5.45
CA ALA A 69 15.62 -0.49 -5.13
C ALA A 69 15.55 0.98 -4.72
N GLU A 70 14.72 1.76 -5.44
CA GLU A 70 14.52 3.19 -5.21
C GLU A 70 13.13 3.61 -5.71
N ILE A 71 12.47 4.52 -4.99
CA ILE A 71 11.30 5.26 -5.45
C ILE A 71 11.64 6.75 -5.32
N LYS A 72 11.65 7.45 -6.45
CA LYS A 72 12.05 8.86 -6.54
C LYS A 72 11.09 9.80 -5.76
N PRO A 73 11.53 11.03 -5.43
CA PRO A 73 10.62 12.07 -4.90
C PRO A 73 9.42 12.26 -5.83
N GLY A 74 8.20 12.31 -5.26
CA GLY A 74 6.97 12.36 -6.04
C GLY A 74 6.72 11.14 -6.93
N GLY A 75 7.44 10.04 -6.72
CA GLY A 75 7.35 8.81 -7.49
C GLY A 75 6.36 7.81 -6.89
N HIS A 76 6.04 6.77 -7.67
CA HIS A 76 5.24 5.65 -7.21
C HIS A 76 5.70 4.35 -7.88
N GLU A 77 5.39 3.23 -7.24
CA GLU A 77 5.56 1.88 -7.81
C GLU A 77 4.30 1.05 -7.58
N ILE A 78 4.05 0.10 -8.48
CA ILE A 78 2.95 -0.87 -8.34
C ILE A 78 3.45 -2.02 -7.46
N VAL A 79 2.80 -2.24 -6.33
CA VAL A 79 3.09 -3.35 -5.42
C VAL A 79 2.52 -4.64 -5.99
N GLU A 80 1.20 -4.68 -6.21
CA GLU A 80 0.50 -5.87 -6.70
C GLU A 80 -0.85 -5.49 -7.33
N THR A 81 -1.39 -6.40 -8.14
CA THR A 81 -2.81 -6.38 -8.52
C THR A 81 -3.62 -6.97 -7.37
N ILE A 82 -4.77 -6.37 -7.06
CA ILE A 82 -5.67 -6.86 -6.01
C ILE A 82 -7.06 -7.13 -6.61
N MET A 83 -7.71 -8.21 -6.17
CA MET A 83 -9.05 -8.60 -6.65
C MET A 83 -10.12 -8.11 -5.67
N PRO A 84 -11.29 -7.65 -6.12
CA PRO A 84 -12.39 -7.26 -5.24
C PRO A 84 -12.81 -8.35 -4.24
N ASP A 85 -12.63 -9.62 -4.60
CA ASP A 85 -12.93 -10.78 -3.74
C ASP A 85 -12.16 -10.82 -2.42
N VAL A 86 -11.10 -10.01 -2.25
CA VAL A 86 -10.36 -9.89 -0.99
C VAL A 86 -10.60 -8.56 -0.26
N PHE A 87 -11.46 -7.67 -0.77
CA PHE A 87 -11.75 -6.38 -0.13
C PHE A 87 -12.51 -6.52 1.19
N HIS A 88 -13.16 -7.66 1.43
CA HIS A 88 -13.80 -7.99 2.70
C HIS A 88 -12.79 -8.40 3.79
N LEU A 89 -11.50 -8.51 3.48
CA LEU A 89 -10.43 -8.82 4.43
C LEU A 89 -9.76 -7.54 4.91
N ASN A 90 -9.02 -7.64 6.01
CA ASN A 90 -8.00 -6.64 6.33
C ASN A 90 -6.82 -6.89 5.40
N ASN A 91 -6.57 -5.97 4.48
CA ASN A 91 -5.41 -6.01 3.59
C ASN A 91 -4.28 -5.20 4.24
N GLU A 92 -3.28 -5.91 4.79
CA GLU A 92 -2.11 -5.32 5.47
C GLU A 92 -0.94 -5.23 4.50
N TYR A 93 -0.39 -4.02 4.40
CA TYR A 93 0.85 -3.70 3.68
C TYR A 93 1.87 -3.19 4.69
N TRP A 94 2.85 -4.03 5.00
CA TRP A 94 3.95 -3.65 5.85
C TRP A 94 5.11 -3.17 4.99
N VAL A 95 5.39 -1.87 5.05
CA VAL A 95 6.40 -1.18 4.26
C VAL A 95 7.59 -0.83 5.14
N SER A 96 8.79 -1.24 4.73
CA SER A 96 10.07 -0.79 5.28
C SER A 96 10.89 -0.12 4.18
N TYR A 97 11.53 1.00 4.47
CA TYR A 97 12.31 1.75 3.49
C TYR A 97 13.38 2.61 4.17
N PHE A 98 14.30 3.14 3.37
CA PHE A 98 15.36 4.03 3.83
C PHE A 98 15.19 5.44 3.25
N ILE A 99 15.46 6.47 4.06
CA ILE A 99 15.77 7.83 3.59
C ILE A 99 17.20 8.12 4.04
N GLY A 100 18.13 8.19 3.09
CA GLY A 100 19.55 8.19 3.41
C GLY A 100 19.96 6.92 4.15
N ASP A 101 20.58 7.07 5.33
CA ASP A 101 21.01 5.95 6.18
C ASP A 101 19.97 5.54 7.24
N GLN A 102 18.83 6.23 7.31
CA GLN A 102 17.80 5.98 8.30
C GLN A 102 16.74 5.03 7.76
N ILE A 103 16.43 3.98 8.52
CA ILE A 103 15.35 3.04 8.24
C ILE A 103 14.03 3.49 8.86
N PHE A 104 12.96 3.33 8.09
CA PHE A 104 11.58 3.59 8.46
C PHE A 104 10.75 2.34 8.22
N ASP A 105 9.67 2.22 8.98
CA ASP A 105 8.83 1.04 8.99
C ASP A 105 7.39 1.42 9.37
N LYS A 106 6.42 1.05 8.54
CA LYS A 106 5.00 1.39 8.73
C LYS A 106 4.09 0.30 8.19
N LYS A 107 2.98 0.07 8.90
CA LYS A 107 1.89 -0.78 8.45
C LYS A 107 0.72 0.06 7.99
N PHE A 108 0.22 -0.27 6.80
CA PHE A 108 -1.01 0.29 6.22
C PHE A 108 -2.03 -0.84 6.19
N ILE A 109 -3.21 -0.63 6.77
CA ILE A 109 -4.25 -1.66 6.86
C ILE A 109 -5.53 -1.11 6.26
N PHE A 110 -5.92 -1.66 5.11
CA PHE A 110 -7.23 -1.40 4.52
C PHE A 110 -8.21 -2.38 5.15
N VAL A 111 -9.03 -1.87 6.07
CA VAL A 111 -10.05 -2.64 6.77
C VAL A 111 -11.19 -3.02 5.82
N PRO A 112 -11.99 -4.05 6.15
CA PRO A 112 -13.22 -4.34 5.41
C PRO A 112 -14.07 -3.07 5.26
N ASP A 113 -14.80 -2.98 4.15
CA ASP A 113 -15.68 -1.86 3.81
C ASP A 113 -14.97 -0.51 3.61
N SER A 114 -13.62 -0.46 3.64
CA SER A 114 -12.89 0.76 3.26
C SER A 114 -12.77 0.93 1.75
N ILE A 115 -12.68 -0.16 0.99
CA ILE A 115 -12.52 -0.19 -0.46
C ILE A 115 -13.89 -0.26 -1.15
N ILE A 116 -14.67 0.81 -1.00
CA ILE A 116 -16.01 0.97 -1.56
C ILE A 116 -16.10 2.24 -2.39
N GLU A 117 -17.08 2.31 -3.30
CA GLU A 117 -17.22 3.44 -4.23
C GLU A 117 -17.37 4.79 -3.53
N GLU A 118 -18.07 4.80 -2.38
CA GLU A 118 -18.35 6.00 -1.59
C GLU A 118 -17.08 6.63 -1.00
N ASN A 119 -16.03 5.84 -0.80
CA ASN A 119 -14.76 6.30 -0.24
C ASN A 119 -13.73 6.65 -1.33
N LEU A 120 -14.06 6.44 -2.60
CA LEU A 120 -13.13 6.73 -3.69
C LEU A 120 -12.86 8.23 -3.78
N ALA A 121 -11.58 8.56 -3.84
CA ALA A 121 -11.09 9.90 -4.07
C ALA A 121 -10.06 9.87 -5.20
N THR A 122 -9.89 11.00 -5.86
CA THR A 122 -8.78 11.18 -6.80
C THR A 122 -7.46 11.08 -6.02
N VAL A 123 -6.56 10.21 -6.46
CA VAL A 123 -5.18 10.11 -5.99
C VAL A 123 -4.31 10.96 -6.92
N PRO A 124 -3.94 12.20 -6.54
CA PRO A 124 -3.37 13.17 -7.49
C PRO A 124 -2.08 12.70 -8.15
N LEU A 125 -1.26 11.93 -7.42
CA LEU A 125 0.01 11.39 -7.93
C LEU A 125 -0.16 10.34 -9.03
N LEU A 126 -1.30 9.62 -9.01
CA LEU A 126 -1.62 8.58 -9.99
C LEU A 126 -2.52 9.10 -11.11
N GLY A 127 -3.30 10.16 -10.85
CA GLY A 127 -4.39 10.57 -11.74
C GLY A 127 -5.52 9.53 -11.82
N LEU A 128 -5.62 8.65 -10.83
CA LEU A 128 -6.59 7.56 -10.73
C LEU A 128 -7.54 7.78 -9.55
N GLU A 129 -8.70 7.12 -9.58
CA GLU A 129 -9.58 7.02 -8.43
C GLU A 129 -9.15 5.87 -7.52
N GLY A 130 -9.14 6.09 -6.21
CA GLY A 130 -8.74 5.06 -5.25
C GLY A 130 -8.97 5.46 -3.80
N ILE A 131 -8.53 4.58 -2.90
CA ILE A 131 -8.46 4.80 -1.46
C ILE A 131 -7.00 5.06 -1.08
N LEU A 132 -6.77 6.11 -0.31
CA LEU A 132 -5.44 6.47 0.20
C LEU A 132 -5.34 6.09 1.68
N HIS A 133 -4.26 5.42 2.06
CA HIS A 133 -3.89 5.23 3.46
C HIS A 133 -2.53 5.89 3.71
N ALA A 134 -2.54 6.89 4.60
CA ALA A 134 -1.37 7.71 4.90
C ALA A 134 -0.61 7.26 6.13
#